data_AF-A0A662EX28-F1
#
_entry.id   AF-A0A662EX28-F1
#
_cell.length_a   1.000
_cell.length_b   1.000
_cell.length_c   1.000
_cell.angle_alpha   90.00
_cell.angle_beta   90.00
_cell.angle_gamma   90.00
#
_symmetry.space_group_name_H-M   'P 1'
#
loop_
_entity.id
_entity.type
_entity.pdbx_description
1 polymer ?
#
loop_
_entity_poly.entity_id
_entity_poly.type
_entity_poly.pdbx_seq_one_letter_code
_entity_poly.pdbx_strand_id
1 'polypeptide(L)' 'MEADKNKLIKKGMTFSEVLERCPEAAEVLIKHGLHCIGCHVAAVETIEQGCMAHGMTPKQIDEIVEEINSVVNKNKKKEE' A
#
# COMPACT_ATOMS: atom_id res chain seq x y z
N MET A 1 16.29 -6.80 20.09
CA MET A 1 15.23 -5.81 20.39
C MET A 1 15.05 -4.95 19.15
N GLU A 2 13.89 -5.10 18.50
CA GLU A 2 13.21 -4.16 17.58
C GLU A 2 13.97 -3.53 16.40
N ALA A 3 14.28 -4.32 15.37
CA ALA A 3 14.65 -3.78 14.04
C ALA A 3 13.54 -3.87 12.98
N ASP A 4 12.45 -4.61 13.21
CA ASP A 4 11.45 -4.94 12.17
C ASP A 4 10.15 -4.11 12.20
N LYS A 5 9.93 -3.25 13.22
CA LYS A 5 8.71 -2.44 13.32
C LYS A 5 8.63 -1.27 12.33
N ASN A 6 9.70 -0.97 11.58
CA ASN A 6 9.79 0.22 10.73
C ASN A 6 9.43 -0.03 9.24
N LYS A 7 9.02 -1.24 8.85
CA LYS A 7 8.72 -1.61 7.44
C LYS A 7 7.28 -2.05 7.16
N LEU A 8 6.42 -2.18 8.18
CA LEU A 8 5.02 -2.53 7.96
C LEU A 8 4.25 -1.32 7.41
N ILE A 9 3.68 -1.50 6.21
CA ILE A 9 2.73 -0.58 5.61
C ILE A 9 1.43 -0.62 6.41
N LYS A 10 0.87 0.56 6.68
CA LYS A 10 -0.39 0.73 7.41
C LYS A 10 -1.38 1.48 6.53
N LYS A 11 -2.69 1.22 6.71
CA LYS A 11 -3.75 1.88 5.95
C LYS A 11 -3.82 3.41 6.11
N GLY A 12 -3.27 3.94 7.20
CA GLY A 12 -3.14 5.38 7.43
C GLY A 12 -1.92 6.04 6.78
N MET A 13 -1.07 5.30 6.06
CA MET A 13 -0.01 5.87 5.24
C MET A 13 -0.57 6.41 3.93
N THR A 14 0.03 7.46 3.40
CA THR A 14 -0.33 8.00 2.08
C THR A 14 0.10 7.06 0.96
N PHE A 15 -0.60 7.10 -0.17
CA PHE A 15 -0.19 6.32 -1.35
C PHE A 15 1.24 6.66 -1.78
N SER A 16 1.63 7.95 -1.75
CA SER A 16 3.00 8.36 -2.06
C SER A 16 4.02 7.73 -1.11
N GLU A 17 3.82 7.80 0.20
CA GLU A 17 4.75 7.20 1.17
C GLU A 17 4.92 5.69 0.95
N VAL A 18 3.83 5.00 0.59
CA VAL A 18 3.86 3.55 0.37
C VAL A 18 4.59 3.22 -0.93
N LEU A 19 4.36 3.96 -2.01
CA LEU A 19 5.02 3.78 -3.29
C LEU A 19 6.50 4.14 -3.25
N GLU A 20 6.88 5.17 -2.49
CA GLU A 20 8.28 5.53 -2.25
C GLU A 20 9.04 4.41 -1.50
N ARG A 21 8.36 3.72 -0.59
CA ARG A 21 8.94 2.58 0.16
C ARG A 21 8.91 1.28 -0.61
N CYS A 22 7.88 1.07 -1.42
CA CYS A 22 7.62 -0.17 -2.15
C CYS A 22 6.93 0.16 -3.49
N PRO A 23 7.69 0.39 -4.57
CA PRO A 23 7.12 0.70 -5.87
C PRO A 23 6.22 -0.43 -6.40
N GLU A 24 6.47 -1.69 -6.02
CA GLU A 24 5.62 -2.84 -6.37
C GLU A 24 4.25 -2.82 -5.70
N ALA A 25 4.06 -2.01 -4.65
CA ALA A 25 2.73 -1.77 -4.10
C ALA A 25 1.78 -1.18 -5.16
N ALA A 26 2.30 -0.48 -6.18
CA ALA A 26 1.51 0.02 -7.30
C ALA A 26 0.75 -1.10 -8.01
N GLU A 27 1.39 -2.25 -8.24
CA GLU A 27 0.75 -3.38 -8.93
C GLU A 27 -0.38 -3.98 -8.10
N VAL A 28 -0.21 -4.04 -6.77
CA VAL A 28 -1.26 -4.50 -5.86
C VAL A 28 -2.44 -3.54 -5.91
N LEU A 29 -2.20 -2.24 -5.73
CA LEU A 29 -3.25 -1.22 -5.74
C LEU A 29 -4.04 -1.20 -7.07
N ILE A 30 -3.34 -1.33 -8.20
CA ILE A 30 -3.92 -1.44 -9.54
C ILE A 30 -4.82 -2.68 -9.66
N LYS A 31 -4.37 -3.85 -9.18
CA LYS A 31 -5.18 -5.09 -9.19
C LYS A 31 -6.48 -4.95 -8.41
N HIS A 32 -6.47 -4.14 -7.34
CA HIS A 32 -7.65 -3.85 -6.52
C HIS A 32 -8.52 -2.72 -7.08
N GLY A 33 -8.22 -2.20 -8.27
CA GLY A 33 -9.04 -1.21 -8.97
C GLY A 33 -8.68 0.24 -8.68
N LEU A 34 -7.58 0.50 -7.98
CA LEU A 34 -7.06 1.85 -7.74
C LEU A 34 -6.18 2.30 -8.90
N HIS A 35 -6.70 2.34 -10.13
CA HIS A 35 -5.91 2.78 -11.29
C HIS A 35 -5.47 4.25 -11.21
N CYS A 36 -6.13 5.03 -10.36
CA CYS A 36 -5.88 6.46 -10.20
C CYS A 36 -4.70 6.81 -9.27
N ILE A 37 -3.91 5.85 -8.76
CA ILE A 37 -2.84 6.15 -7.77
C ILE A 37 -1.79 7.16 -8.28
N GLY A 38 -1.65 7.29 -9.61
CA GLY A 38 -0.74 8.25 -10.25
C GLY A 38 -1.33 9.64 -10.45
N CYS A 39 -2.58 9.89 -10.04
CA CYS A 39 -3.18 11.21 -10.09
C CYS A 39 -2.63 12.08 -8.94
N HIS A 40 -2.34 13.35 -9.21
CA HIS A 40 -1.79 14.30 -8.22
C HIS A 40 -2.62 14.38 -6.93
N VAL A 41 -3.93 14.07 -7.00
CA VAL A 41 -4.84 14.06 -5.85
C VAL A 41 -4.62 12.80 -4.98
N ALA A 42 -4.39 11.65 -5.59
CA ALA A 42 -4.20 10.38 -4.87
C ALA A 42 -2.89 10.34 -4.08
N ALA A 43 -1.89 11.13 -4.47
CA ALA A 43 -0.59 11.20 -3.79
C ALA A 43 -0.70 11.60 -2.30
N VAL A 44 -1.65 12.49 -1.96
CA VAL A 44 -1.83 13.02 -0.60
C VAL A 44 -2.89 12.27 0.20
N GLU A 45 -3.63 11.35 -0.43
CA GLU A 45 -4.64 10.54 0.25
C GLU A 45 -4.01 9.34 0.96
N THR A 46 -4.55 8.97 2.11
CA THR A 46 -4.21 7.69 2.75
C THR A 46 -4.81 6.53 1.99
N ILE A 47 -4.22 5.33 2.13
CA ILE A 47 -4.78 4.10 1.55
C ILE A 47 -6.24 3.95 1.97
N GLU A 48 -6.53 4.11 3.27
CA GLU A 48 -7.88 3.99 3.79
C GLU A 48 -8.85 4.98 3.13
N GLN A 49 -8.48 6.25 3.04
CA GLN A 49 -9.33 7.28 2.44
C GLN A 49 -9.58 7.04 0.96
N GLY A 50 -8.54 6.76 0.17
CA GLY A 50 -8.70 6.51 -1.26
C GLY A 50 -9.52 5.24 -1.54
N CYS A 51 -9.28 4.17 -0.79
CA CYS A 51 -10.08 2.96 -0.92
C CYS A 51 -11.55 3.19 -0.53
N MET A 52 -11.81 3.93 0.56
CA MET A 52 -13.17 4.27 0.99
C MET A 52 -13.89 5.16 -0.03
N ALA A 53 -13.19 6.14 -0.63
CA ALA A 53 -13.75 7.00 -1.69
C ALA A 53 -14.18 6.21 -2.93
N HIS A 54 -13.56 5.05 -3.15
CA HIS A 54 -13.90 4.10 -4.21
C HIS A 54 -14.90 3.01 -3.78
N GLY A 55 -15.49 3.12 -2.58
CA GLY A 55 -16.53 2.22 -2.09
C GLY A 55 -16.02 0.88 -1.55
N MET A 56 -14.73 0.78 -1.21
CA MET A 56 -14.16 -0.42 -0.61
C MET A 56 -14.54 -0.54 0.87
N THR A 57 -14.80 -1.75 1.30
CA THR A 57 -15.09 -2.06 2.71
C THR A 57 -13.80 -2.08 3.55
N PRO A 58 -13.86 -1.85 4.87
CA PRO A 58 -12.70 -1.95 5.76
C PRO A 58 -11.94 -3.27 5.60
N LYS A 59 -12.66 -4.37 5.36
CA LYS A 59 -12.06 -5.68 5.14
C LYS A 59 -11.21 -5.74 3.87
N GLN A 60 -11.68 -5.17 2.76
CA GLN A 60 -10.91 -5.10 1.52
C GLN A 60 -9.67 -4.23 1.68
N ILE A 61 -9.77 -3.14 2.45
CA ILE A 61 -8.64 -2.27 2.77
C ILE A 61 -7.58 -3.03 3.55
N ASP A 62 -8.00 -3.81 4.56
CA ASP A 62 -7.08 -4.63 5.35
C ASP A 62 -6.41 -5.70 4.45
N GLU A 63 -7.16 -6.37 3.56
CA GLU A 63 -6.63 -7.34 2.58
C GLU A 63 -5.58 -6.72 1.65
N ILE A 64 -5.83 -5.50 1.13
CA ILE A 64 -4.89 -4.75 0.28
C ILE A 64 -3.58 -4.47 1.05
N VAL A 65 -3.69 -4.01 2.29
CA VAL A 65 -2.52 -3.69 3.12
C VAL A 65 -1.73 -4.95 3.48
N GLU A 66 -2.40 -6.07 3.76
CA GLU A 66 -1.73 -7.35 3.99
C GLU A 66 -1.00 -7.86 2.74
N GLU A 67 -1.59 -7.70 1.55
CA GLU A 67 -0.95 -8.05 0.29
C GLU A 67 0.28 -7.17 0.02
N ILE A 68 0.18 -5.86 0.21
CA ILE A 68 1.33 -4.94 0.11
C ILE A 68 2.44 -5.36 1.08
N ASN A 69 2.11 -5.63 2.34
CA ASN A 69 3.07 -6.08 3.34
C ASN A 69 3.73 -7.41 2.96
N SER A 70 2.98 -8.31 2.32
CA SER A 70 3.51 -9.56 1.79
C SER A 70 4.51 -9.35 0.67
N VAL A 71 4.28 -8.36 -0.20
CA VAL A 71 5.23 -7.96 -1.26
C VAL A 71 6.48 -7.32 -0.66
N VAL A 72 6.33 -6.39 0.29
CA VAL A 72 7.44 -5.75 1.01
C VAL A 72 8.36 -6.79 1.67
N ASN A 73 7.79 -7.85 2.24
CA ASN A 73 8.57 -8.92 2.88
C ASN A 73 9.20 -9.88 1.86
N LYS A 74 8.62 -10.05 0.67
CA LYS A 74 9.18 -10.87 -0.42
C LYS A 74 10.37 -10.20 -1.10
N ASN A 75 10.39 -8.87 -1.23
CA ASN A 75 11.52 -8.15 -1.82
C ASN A 75 12.82 -8.25 -1.03
N LYS A 76 12.74 -8.41 0.31
CA LYS A 76 13.94 -8.73 1.12
C LYS A 76 14.66 -10.01 0.65
N LYS A 77 13.98 -10.91 -0.08
CA LYS A 77 14.50 -12.23 -0.47
C LYS A 77 15.02 -12.31 -1.90
N LYS A 78 14.92 -11.23 -2.70
CA LYS A 78 15.29 -11.23 -4.13
C LYS A 78 16.58 -10.45 -4.43
N GLU A 79 17.20 -9.87 -3.40
CA GLU A 79 18.52 -9.20 -3.44
C GLU A 79 19.62 -9.99 -2.69
N GLU A 80 19.46 -11.31 -2.52
CA GLU A 80 20.51 -12.24 -2.08
C GLU A 80 20.93 -13.19 -3.21
#